data_AF-F8CRA0-F1
#
_entry.id   AF-F8CRA0-F1
#
_cell.length_a   1.000
_cell.length_b   1.000
_cell.length_c   1.000
_cell.angle_alpha   90.00
_cell.angle_beta   90.00
_cell.angle_gamma   90.00
#
_symmetry.space_group_name_H-M   'P 1'
#
loop_
_entity.id
_entity.type
_entity.pdbx_description
1 polymer ?
#
loop_
_entity_poly.entity_id
_entity_poly.type
_entity_poly.pdbx_seq_one_letter_code
_entity_poly.pdbx_strand_id
1 'polypeptide(L)'
;MFMKEEYLNLVERTFQEVVSTQKLFEQDALWEGGRLDIRAVAQRLLTRVRDCTHPDRIEVGRMLLEGTTGLDFRAFFNGSGRLQSLTAAAITEEFLERGDADKYQPGVRYFFGHRIPD
;
A
#
# COMPACT_ATOMS: atom_id res chain seq x y z
N MET A 1 -7.34 -36.46 -4.56
CA MET A 1 -7.00 -35.04 -4.72
C MET A 1 -7.53 -34.56 -6.07
N PHE A 2 -8.83 -34.24 -6.16
CA PHE A 2 -9.54 -33.90 -7.41
C PHE A 2 -9.82 -32.38 -7.56
N MET A 3 -9.35 -31.57 -6.61
CA MET A 3 -9.60 -30.12 -6.54
C MET A 3 -8.77 -29.28 -7.52
N LYS A 4 -8.11 -29.86 -8.54
CA LYS A 4 -7.21 -29.06 -9.39
C LYS A 4 -7.97 -28.27 -10.44
N GLU A 5 -8.81 -28.90 -11.24
CA GLU A 5 -9.37 -28.27 -12.43
C GLU A 5 -10.52 -27.30 -12.11
N GLU A 6 -11.45 -27.69 -11.24
CA GLU A 6 -12.53 -26.79 -10.78
C GLU A 6 -11.99 -25.56 -10.04
N TYR A 7 -10.96 -25.74 -9.21
CA TYR A 7 -10.32 -24.63 -8.50
C TYR A 7 -9.57 -23.71 -9.46
N LEU A 8 -8.82 -24.26 -10.43
CA LEU A 8 -8.15 -23.46 -11.45
C LEU A 8 -9.15 -22.66 -12.28
N ASN A 9 -10.25 -23.28 -12.72
CA ASN A 9 -11.32 -22.60 -13.45
C ASN A 9 -11.96 -21.48 -12.62
N LEU A 10 -12.16 -21.70 -11.31
CA LEU A 10 -12.67 -20.66 -10.42
C LEU A 10 -11.68 -19.50 -10.30
N VAL A 11 -10.39 -19.78 -10.14
CA VAL A 11 -9.33 -18.76 -10.04
C VAL A 11 -9.24 -17.97 -11.34
N GLU A 12 -9.21 -18.62 -12.50
CA GLU A 12 -9.17 -17.95 -13.81
C GLU A 12 -10.40 -17.08 -14.05
N ARG A 13 -11.61 -17.60 -13.79
CA ARG A 13 -12.83 -16.81 -13.92
C ARG A 13 -12.82 -15.59 -13.00
N THR A 14 -12.47 -15.79 -11.73
CA THR A 14 -12.41 -14.69 -10.74
C THR A 14 -11.36 -13.65 -11.16
N PHE A 15 -10.21 -14.10 -11.66
CA PHE A 15 -9.16 -13.21 -12.18
C PHE A 15 -9.68 -12.37 -13.34
N GLN A 16 -10.31 -12.99 -14.35
CA GLN A 16 -10.87 -12.28 -15.51
C GLN A 16 -12.00 -11.30 -15.11
N GLU A 17 -12.85 -11.68 -14.17
CA GLU A 17 -13.88 -10.81 -13.62
C GLU A 17 -13.28 -9.60 -12.90
N VAL A 18 -12.26 -9.79 -12.06
CA VAL A 18 -11.58 -8.69 -11.36
C VAL A 18 -10.86 -7.77 -12.35
N VAL A 19 -10.08 -8.33 -13.29
CA VAL A 19 -9.35 -7.57 -14.31
C VAL A 19 -10.30 -6.70 -15.14
N SER A 20 -11.42 -7.27 -15.59
CA SER A 20 -12.40 -6.55 -16.41
C SER A 20 -13.17 -5.49 -15.62
N THR A 21 -13.68 -5.82 -14.43
CA THR A 21 -14.49 -4.90 -13.62
C THR A 21 -13.67 -3.71 -13.10
N GLN A 22 -12.43 -3.96 -12.70
CA GLN A 22 -11.51 -2.93 -12.20
C GLN A 22 -10.70 -2.25 -13.32
N LYS A 23 -10.92 -2.64 -14.59
CA LYS A 23 -10.19 -2.18 -15.78
C LYS A 23 -8.67 -2.19 -15.56
N LEU A 24 -8.16 -3.30 -15.01
CA LEU A 24 -6.73 -3.45 -14.70
C LEU A 24 -5.97 -3.79 -15.97
N PHE A 25 -4.78 -3.20 -16.09
CA PHE A 25 -3.83 -3.51 -17.15
C PHE A 25 -2.63 -4.25 -16.57
N GLU A 26 -1.88 -4.97 -17.41
CA GLU A 26 -0.71 -5.76 -16.98
C GLU A 26 0.35 -4.90 -16.27
N GLN A 27 0.48 -3.65 -16.69
CA GLN A 27 1.36 -2.66 -16.06
C GLN A 27 0.85 -2.05 -14.74
N ASP A 28 -0.43 -2.26 -14.38
CA ASP A 28 -0.98 -1.67 -13.16
C ASP A 28 -0.39 -2.36 -11.91
N ALA A 29 0.32 -1.59 -11.10
CA ALA A 29 0.72 -2.04 -9.79
C ALA A 29 -0.48 -2.20 -8.87
N LEU A 30 -0.52 -3.31 -8.14
CA LEU A 30 -1.57 -3.63 -7.19
C LEU A 30 -1.04 -3.63 -5.75
N TRP A 31 -1.89 -3.21 -4.82
CA TRP A 31 -1.61 -3.25 -3.38
C TRP A 31 -2.87 -3.62 -2.60
N GLU A 32 -2.74 -4.62 -1.71
CA GLU A 32 -3.83 -5.10 -0.85
C GLU A 32 -5.16 -5.35 -1.60
N GLY A 33 -5.07 -5.92 -2.81
CA GLY A 33 -6.22 -6.30 -3.62
C GLY A 33 -6.84 -5.18 -4.47
N GLY A 34 -6.27 -3.97 -4.45
CA GLY A 34 -6.69 -2.85 -5.31
C GLY A 34 -5.55 -2.30 -6.13
N ARG A 35 -5.86 -1.37 -7.05
CA ARG A 35 -4.84 -0.58 -7.74
C ARG A 35 -4.04 0.22 -6.71
N LEU A 36 -2.70 0.20 -6.82
CA LEU A 36 -1.81 0.92 -5.92
C LEU A 36 -2.14 2.41 -5.97
N ASP A 37 -2.47 2.99 -4.82
CA ASP A 37 -2.75 4.42 -4.66
C ASP A 37 -2.12 4.86 -3.35
N ILE A 38 -1.15 5.78 -3.44
CA ILE A 38 -0.32 6.20 -2.30
C ILE A 38 -1.14 6.97 -1.25
N ARG A 39 -2.15 7.74 -1.67
CA ARG A 39 -3.06 8.41 -0.75
C ARG A 39 -3.90 7.38 0.00
N ALA A 40 -4.45 6.40 -0.71
CA ALA A 40 -5.25 5.33 -0.09
C ALA A 40 -4.40 4.45 0.85
N VAL A 41 -3.14 4.18 0.50
CA VAL A 41 -2.18 3.49 1.37
C VAL A 41 -1.95 4.27 2.66
N ALA A 42 -1.63 5.57 2.56
CA ALA A 42 -1.39 6.41 3.73
C ALA A 42 -2.62 6.55 4.63
N GLN A 43 -3.82 6.66 4.06
CA GLN A 43 -5.08 6.67 4.82
C GLN A 43 -5.30 5.36 5.59
N ARG A 44 -5.13 4.20 4.93
CA ARG A 44 -5.23 2.89 5.61
C ARG A 44 -4.18 2.72 6.70
N LEU A 45 -2.95 3.19 6.45
CA LEU A 45 -1.87 3.17 7.44
C LEU A 45 -2.24 4.02 8.67
N LEU A 46 -2.75 5.23 8.46
CA LEU A 46 -3.18 6.13 9.53
C LEU A 46 -4.26 5.48 10.41
N THR A 47 -5.27 4.85 9.81
CA THR A 47 -6.29 4.10 10.56
C THR A 47 -5.67 2.99 11.41
N ARG A 48 -4.80 2.16 10.83
CA ARG A 48 -4.16 1.05 11.55
C ARG A 48 -3.28 1.54 12.71
N VAL A 49 -2.56 2.63 12.51
CA VAL A 49 -1.71 3.25 13.53
C VAL A 49 -2.57 3.80 14.68
N ARG A 50 -3.66 4.50 14.39
CA ARG A 50 -4.58 5.04 15.41
C ARG A 50 -5.24 3.93 16.22
N ASP A 51 -5.69 2.89 15.54
CA ASP A 51 -6.41 1.77 16.17
C ASP A 51 -5.45 0.74 16.80
N CYS A 52 -4.14 0.88 16.56
CA CYS A 52 -3.11 -0.09 16.94
C CYS A 52 -3.41 -1.53 16.45
N THR A 53 -3.95 -1.65 15.24
CA THR A 53 -4.32 -2.93 14.62
C THR A 53 -3.33 -3.35 13.53
N HIS A 54 -3.18 -4.66 13.33
CA HIS A 54 -2.36 -5.24 12.26
C HIS A 54 -0.91 -4.69 12.23
N PRO A 55 -0.10 -4.93 13.27
CA PRO A 55 1.25 -4.36 13.39
C PRO A 55 2.18 -4.73 12.22
N ASP A 56 2.00 -5.92 11.65
CA ASP A 56 2.67 -6.37 10.43
C ASP A 56 2.35 -5.46 9.24
N ARG A 57 1.08 -5.04 9.10
CA ARG A 57 0.62 -4.16 8.04
C ARG A 57 1.00 -2.71 8.25
N ILE A 58 1.23 -2.29 9.49
CA ILE A 58 1.79 -0.95 9.78
C ILE A 58 3.21 -0.86 9.23
N GLU A 59 4.06 -1.83 9.53
CA GLU A 59 5.45 -1.81 9.05
C GLU A 59 5.53 -1.94 7.52
N VAL A 60 4.74 -2.85 6.94
CA VAL A 60 4.69 -3.04 5.48
C VAL A 60 4.18 -1.78 4.76
N GLY A 61 3.15 -1.11 5.31
CA GLY A 61 2.65 0.15 4.78
C GLY A 61 3.67 1.29 4.90
N ARG A 62 4.36 1.39 6.04
CA ARG A 62 5.44 2.35 6.27
C ARG A 62 6.58 2.16 5.26
N MET A 63 7.06 0.93 5.10
CA MET A 63 8.12 0.59 4.13
C MET A 63 7.73 0.95 2.70
N LEU A 64 6.47 0.69 2.32
CA LEU A 64 5.97 1.05 1.00
C LEU A 64 5.99 2.57 0.79
N LEU A 65 5.48 3.36 1.75
CA LEU A 65 5.49 4.82 1.66
C LEU A 65 6.91 5.37 1.63
N GLU A 66 7.80 4.90 2.50
CA GLU A 66 9.20 5.32 2.54
C GLU A 66 9.93 4.98 1.23
N GLY A 67 9.81 3.74 0.75
CA GLY A 67 10.42 3.31 -0.51
C GLY A 67 9.86 4.04 -1.74
N THR A 68 8.56 4.34 -1.76
CA THR A 68 7.90 5.07 -2.85
C THR A 68 8.31 6.54 -2.85
N THR A 69 8.26 7.19 -1.69
CA THR A 69 8.34 8.65 -1.57
C THR A 69 9.74 9.17 -1.27
N GLY A 70 10.61 8.33 -0.71
CA GLY A 70 11.92 8.74 -0.19
C GLY A 70 11.85 9.57 1.09
N LEU A 71 10.67 9.78 1.67
CA LEU A 71 10.51 10.48 2.95
C LEU A 71 10.88 9.56 4.11
N ASP A 72 11.35 10.15 5.21
CA ASP A 72 11.79 9.43 6.40
C ASP A 72 10.62 9.09 7.33
N PHE A 73 10.25 7.81 7.41
CA PHE A 73 9.24 7.31 8.34
C PHE A 73 9.85 6.53 9.51
N ARG A 74 11.18 6.57 9.72
CA ARG A 74 11.86 5.74 10.74
C ARG A 74 11.36 6.00 12.16
N ALA A 75 10.90 7.23 12.44
CA ALA A 75 10.36 7.61 13.75
C ALA A 75 9.04 6.91 14.13
N PHE A 76 8.47 6.06 13.25
CA PHE A 76 7.39 5.15 13.61
C PHE A 76 7.79 4.21 14.75
N PHE A 77 9.04 3.79 14.81
CA PHE A 77 9.53 2.84 15.80
C PHE A 77 10.68 3.45 16.58
N ASN A 78 10.69 3.23 17.89
CA ASN A 78 11.84 3.62 18.71
C ASN A 78 13.01 2.65 18.53
N GLY A 79 14.14 2.91 19.20
CA GLY A 79 15.34 2.06 19.14
C GLY A 79 15.15 0.61 19.60
N SER A 80 14.02 0.28 20.27
CA SER A 80 13.67 -1.11 20.63
C SER A 80 12.69 -1.75 19.66
N GLY A 81 12.36 -1.12 18.52
CA GLY A 81 11.40 -1.61 17.55
C GLY A 81 9.93 -1.49 18.00
N ARG A 82 9.64 -0.69 19.04
CA ARG A 82 8.26 -0.48 19.51
C ARG A 82 7.60 0.65 18.75
N LEU A 83 6.42 0.38 18.19
CA LEU A 83 5.59 1.38 17.52
C LEU A 83 5.29 2.55 18.46
N GLN A 84 5.55 3.76 17.96
CA GLN A 84 5.22 5.04 18.58
C GLN A 84 3.96 5.59 17.91
N SER A 85 2.77 5.07 18.26
CA SER A 85 1.54 5.30 17.49
C SER A 85 1.17 6.78 17.30
N LEU A 86 1.37 7.63 18.32
CA LEU A 86 1.11 9.07 18.21
C LEU A 86 2.06 9.74 17.20
N THR A 87 3.35 9.42 17.28
CA THR A 87 4.36 9.93 16.35
C THR A 87 4.09 9.45 14.92
N ALA A 88 3.78 8.17 14.76
CA ALA A 88 3.46 7.57 13.47
C ALA A 88 2.20 8.20 12.84
N ALA A 89 1.17 8.45 13.66
CA ALA A 89 -0.05 9.12 13.20
C ALA A 89 0.25 10.54 12.74
N ALA A 90 0.98 11.33 13.53
CA ALA A 90 1.34 12.70 13.20
C ALA A 90 2.14 12.80 11.88
N ILE A 91 3.13 11.92 11.69
CA ILE A 91 3.91 11.85 10.44
C ILE A 91 3.01 11.55 9.23
N THR A 92 2.08 10.60 9.38
CA THR A 92 1.18 10.20 8.29
C THR A 92 0.15 11.28 7.99
N GLU A 93 -0.36 11.96 9.02
CA GLU A 93 -1.26 13.12 8.91
C GLU A 93 -0.57 14.26 8.15
N GLU A 94 0.64 14.64 8.55
CA GLU A 94 1.42 15.67 7.86
C GLU A 94 1.64 15.33 6.38
N PHE A 95 2.01 14.08 6.09
CA PHE A 95 2.16 13.60 4.71
C PHE A 95 0.88 13.76 3.88
N LEU A 96 -0.28 13.43 4.46
CA LEU A 96 -1.59 13.54 3.80
C LEU A 96 -2.02 15.01 3.62
N GLU A 97 -1.74 15.88 4.60
CA GLU A 97 -2.12 17.29 4.63
C GLU A 97 -1.30 18.15 3.65
N ARG A 98 -0.01 17.84 3.47
CA ARG A 98 0.85 18.54 2.50
C ARG A 98 0.46 18.30 1.04
N GLY A 99 -0.42 17.33 0.77
CA GLY A 99 -0.79 16.91 -0.58
C GLY A 99 0.33 16.15 -1.30
N ASP A 100 1.36 15.69 -0.57
CA ASP A 100 2.49 14.97 -1.17
C ASP A 100 2.04 13.66 -1.82
N ALA A 101 0.99 13.02 -1.29
CA ALA A 101 0.39 11.82 -1.86
C ALA A 101 -0.22 12.03 -3.26
N ASP A 102 -0.67 13.24 -3.61
CA ASP A 102 -1.35 13.52 -4.89
C ASP A 102 -0.39 13.55 -6.09
N LYS A 103 0.92 13.55 -5.83
CA LYS A 103 1.97 13.53 -6.85
C LYS A 103 2.12 12.16 -7.51
N TYR A 104 1.58 11.10 -6.90
CA TYR A 104 1.77 9.73 -7.33
C TYR A 104 0.55 9.23 -8.09
N GLN A 105 0.75 8.81 -9.34
CA GLN A 105 -0.32 8.30 -10.17
C GLN A 105 -0.80 6.92 -9.68
N PRO A 106 -2.11 6.68 -9.54
CA PRO A 106 -2.62 5.35 -9.23
C PRO A 106 -2.20 4.31 -10.27
N GLY A 107 -1.79 3.13 -9.79
CA GLY A 107 -1.33 2.00 -10.62
C GLY A 107 0.14 2.08 -11.02
N VAL A 108 0.86 3.13 -10.64
CA VAL A 108 2.26 3.32 -11.04
C VAL A 108 3.20 3.05 -9.86
N ARG A 109 4.29 2.32 -10.13
CA ARG A 109 5.36 2.10 -9.14
C ARG A 109 6.31 3.29 -9.12
N TYR A 110 6.72 3.68 -7.92
CA TYR A 110 7.76 4.67 -7.72
C TYR A 110 8.81 4.14 -6.76
N PHE A 111 10.03 4.65 -6.90
CA PHE A 111 11.11 4.46 -5.95
C PHE A 111 11.76 5.81 -5.68
N PHE A 112 11.74 6.27 -4.43
CA PHE A 112 12.30 7.56 -4.01
C PHE A 112 11.79 8.75 -4.85
N GLY A 113 10.49 8.77 -5.15
CA GLY A 113 9.85 9.82 -5.94
C GLY A 113 10.01 9.65 -7.46
N HIS A 114 10.78 8.66 -7.92
CA HIS A 114 10.99 8.41 -9.34
C HIS A 114 10.09 7.29 -9.85
N ARG A 115 9.37 7.55 -10.95
CA ARG A 115 8.55 6.55 -11.61
C ARG A 115 9.44 5.39 -12.10
N ILE A 116 9.07 4.16 -11.75
CA ILE A 116 9.70 2.96 -12.30
C ILE A 116 9.02 2.67 -13.65
N PRO A 117 9.77 2.58 -14.76
CA PRO A 117 9.22 2.20 -16.06
C PRO A 117 8.76 0.74 -16.07
N ASP A 118 7.83 0.45 -16.98
CA ASP A 118 7.36 -0.91 -17.24
C ASP A 118 8.40 -1.72 -18.03
#